data_AF-A0A960BZA9-F1
#
_entry.id   AF-A0A960BZA9-F1
#
_cell.length_a   1.000
_cell.length_b   1.000
_cell.length_c   1.000
_cell.angle_alpha   90.00
_cell.angle_beta   90.00
_cell.angle_gamma   90.00
#
_symmetry.space_group_name_H-M   'P 1'
#
loop_
_entity.id
_entity.type
_entity.pdbx_description
1 polymer ?
#
loop_
_entity_poly.entity_id
_entity_poly.type
_entity_poly.pdbx_seq_one_letter_code
_entity_poly.pdbx_strand_id
1 'polypeptide(L)'
;VADTSLLGNDIARGGDLYRLNCASCHNFTGRGGALSSGKFAPGLDPATPAQIYTAMLTGPQNMPKFSDRQLSPEEKKDIIAYVRSSAQTMNPGGYGLGGFGPAPEGMAVFIIGMVAAIGVALWIGARA
;
A
#
# COMPACT_ATOMS: atom_id res chain seq x y z
N VAL A 1 16.43 -2.52 -19.89
CA VAL A 1 17.05 -2.06 -18.62
C VAL A 1 16.68 -3.09 -17.57
N ALA A 2 17.63 -3.72 -16.89
CA ALA A 2 17.30 -4.78 -15.93
C ALA A 2 16.49 -4.17 -14.77
N ASP A 3 15.34 -4.74 -14.43
CA ASP A 3 14.44 -4.23 -13.37
C ASP A 3 15.17 -4.05 -12.02
N THR A 4 16.21 -4.86 -11.77
CA THR A 4 17.09 -4.75 -10.60
C THR A 4 17.92 -3.48 -10.54
N SER A 5 18.28 -2.89 -11.69
CA SER A 5 19.04 -1.62 -11.73
C SER A 5 18.23 -0.40 -11.29
N LEU A 6 16.91 -0.55 -11.18
CA LEU A 6 15.98 0.48 -10.71
C LEU A 6 15.61 0.31 -9.23
N LEU A 7 16.18 -0.69 -8.55
CA LEU A 7 16.04 -0.84 -7.11
C LEU A 7 17.13 0.01 -6.43
N GLY A 8 16.69 0.98 -5.65
CA GLY A 8 17.55 1.77 -4.80
C GLY A 8 18.07 0.96 -3.60
N ASN A 9 19.05 1.53 -2.91
CA ASN A 9 19.75 0.86 -1.82
C ASN A 9 19.24 1.31 -0.45
N ASP A 10 18.41 2.35 -0.40
CA ASP A 10 17.90 2.94 0.84
C ASP A 10 16.36 2.85 0.89
N ILE A 11 15.87 1.72 1.40
CA ILE A 11 14.44 1.47 1.56
C ILE A 11 13.82 2.43 2.60
N ALA A 12 14.57 2.85 3.61
CA ALA A 12 14.07 3.73 4.66
C ALA A 12 13.77 5.12 4.09
N ARG A 13 14.74 5.71 3.39
CA ARG A 13 14.55 6.97 2.65
C ARG A 13 13.43 6.85 1.62
N GLY A 14 13.40 5.74 0.89
CA GLY A 14 12.33 5.45 -0.07
C GLY A 14 10.94 5.45 0.56
N GLY A 15 10.81 4.88 1.76
CA GLY A 15 9.56 4.85 2.51
C GLY A 15 9.10 6.23 2.97
N ASP A 16 10.02 7.07 3.45
CA ASP A 16 9.70 8.43 3.88
C ASP A 16 9.25 9.29 2.68
N LEU A 17 10.00 9.23 1.58
CA LEU A 17 9.64 9.91 0.34
C LEU A 17 8.30 9.43 -0.21
N TYR A 18 8.03 8.12 -0.18
CA TYR A 18 6.76 7.55 -0.63
C TYR A 18 5.59 8.04 0.22
N ARG A 19 5.74 8.07 1.55
CA ARG A 19 4.68 8.55 2.46
C ARG A 19 4.38 10.03 2.24
N LEU A 20 5.40 10.84 1.96
CA LEU A 20 5.26 12.27 1.70
C LEU A 20 4.64 12.57 0.32
N ASN A 21 4.92 11.77 -0.70
CA ASN A 21 4.60 12.12 -2.09
C ASN A 21 3.55 11.23 -2.77
N CYS A 22 3.33 10.00 -2.29
CA CYS A 22 2.57 8.98 -3.03
C CYS A 22 1.44 8.35 -2.20
N ALA A 23 1.63 8.19 -0.89
CA ALA A 23 0.71 7.45 -0.03
C ALA A 23 -0.70 8.07 0.03
N SER A 24 -0.83 9.38 -0.16
CA SER A 24 -2.14 10.07 -0.20
C SER A 24 -3.07 9.54 -1.29
N CYS A 25 -2.53 8.97 -2.37
CA CYS A 25 -3.32 8.36 -3.44
C CYS A 25 -3.18 6.84 -3.46
N HIS A 26 -1.96 6.32 -3.29
CA HIS A 26 -1.69 4.88 -3.43
C HIS A 26 -1.76 4.09 -2.12
N ASN A 27 -2.11 4.75 -1.00
CA ASN A 27 -2.11 4.19 0.35
C ASN A 27 -0.71 3.84 0.86
N PHE A 28 -0.53 3.65 2.17
CA PHE A 28 0.80 3.48 2.79
C PHE A 28 1.55 2.22 2.35
N THR A 29 0.82 1.16 1.97
CA THR A 29 1.39 -0.08 1.39
C THR A 29 1.19 -0.21 -0.12
N GLY A 30 0.83 0.87 -0.84
CA GLY A 30 0.67 0.78 -2.29
C GLY A 30 -0.56 0.02 -2.78
N ARG A 31 -1.61 -0.13 -1.97
CA ARG A 31 -2.85 -0.84 -2.33
C ARG A 31 -3.79 -0.03 -3.22
N GLY A 32 -3.49 1.25 -3.46
CA GLY A 32 -4.34 2.15 -4.22
C GLY A 32 -5.43 2.79 -3.37
N GLY A 33 -6.26 3.60 -4.02
CA GLY A 33 -7.31 4.38 -3.36
C GLY A 33 -8.31 4.96 -4.34
N ALA A 34 -9.50 5.32 -3.85
CA ALA A 34 -10.49 6.03 -4.64
C ALA A 34 -10.10 7.52 -4.77
N LEU A 35 -10.32 8.09 -5.95
CA LEU A 35 -10.15 9.51 -6.23
C LEU A 35 -11.48 10.13 -6.66
N SER A 36 -11.50 11.46 -6.74
CA SER A 36 -12.66 12.21 -7.21
C SER A 36 -13.07 11.80 -8.64
N SER A 37 -14.33 12.07 -8.98
CA SER A 37 -14.86 11.89 -10.34
C SER A 37 -14.74 10.44 -10.85
N GLY A 38 -14.87 9.45 -9.95
CA GLY A 38 -14.82 8.03 -10.30
C GLY A 38 -13.44 7.52 -10.73
N LYS A 39 -12.39 8.32 -10.55
CA LYS A 39 -11.00 7.89 -10.79
C LYS A 39 -10.49 7.09 -9.60
N PHE A 40 -9.41 6.33 -9.80
CA PHE A 40 -8.77 5.58 -8.73
C PHE A 40 -7.26 5.47 -8.99
N ALA A 41 -6.51 5.33 -7.91
CA ALA A 41 -5.10 5.01 -7.93
C ALA A 41 -4.98 3.48 -7.91
N PRO A 42 -4.30 2.87 -8.89
CA PRO A 42 -4.15 1.42 -8.91
C PRO A 42 -3.23 0.94 -7.77
N GLY A 43 -3.41 -0.33 -7.39
CA GLY A 43 -2.45 -1.05 -6.56
C GLY A 43 -1.11 -1.23 -7.29
N LEU A 44 -0.01 -1.13 -6.56
CA LEU A 44 1.35 -1.13 -7.09
C LEU A 44 2.00 -2.52 -7.08
N ASP A 45 1.41 -3.51 -6.42
CA ASP A 45 1.94 -4.88 -6.33
C ASP A 45 2.31 -5.51 -7.69
N PRO A 46 1.44 -5.45 -8.73
CA PRO A 46 1.74 -6.05 -10.02
C PRO A 46 2.68 -5.21 -10.89
N ALA A 47 2.98 -3.97 -10.51
CA ALA A 47 3.76 -3.05 -11.34
C ALA A 47 5.26 -3.39 -11.31
N THR A 48 5.90 -3.34 -12.47
CA THR A 48 7.35 -3.53 -12.59
C THR A 48 8.10 -2.28 -12.14
N PRO A 49 9.35 -2.39 -11.66
CA PRO A 49 10.20 -1.24 -11.35
C PRO A 49 10.26 -0.20 -12.47
N ALA A 50 10.38 -0.64 -13.72
CA ALA A 50 10.37 0.25 -14.88
C ALA A 50 9.03 0.99 -15.07
N GLN A 51 7.90 0.32 -14.83
CA GLN A 51 6.57 0.94 -14.89
C GLN A 51 6.40 1.99 -13.80
N ILE A 52 6.83 1.70 -12.57
CA ILE A 52 6.76 2.64 -11.44
C ILE A 52 7.64 3.87 -11.74
N TYR A 53 8.87 3.66 -12.22
CA TYR A 53 9.77 4.75 -12.61
C TYR A 53 9.15 5.63 -13.70
N THR A 54 8.58 5.02 -14.74
CA THR A 54 7.94 5.73 -15.85
C THR A 54 6.67 6.46 -15.40
N ALA A 55 5.89 5.88 -14.49
CA ALA A 55 4.71 6.52 -13.94
C ALA A 55 5.08 7.79 -13.16
N MET A 56 6.16 7.77 -12.36
CA MET A 56 6.65 8.98 -11.68
C MET A 56 7.07 10.08 -12.65
N LEU A 57 7.64 9.71 -13.80
CA LEU A 57 8.06 10.68 -14.82
C LEU A 57 6.89 11.26 -15.63
N THR A 58 5.97 10.38 -16.04
CA THR A 58 4.90 10.75 -16.98
C THR A 58 3.63 11.25 -16.30
N GLY A 59 3.40 10.87 -15.04
CA GLY A 59 2.22 11.28 -14.27
C GLY A 59 0.92 10.84 -14.94
N PRO A 60 0.60 9.54 -15.01
CA PRO A 60 -0.59 9.06 -15.71
C PRO A 60 -1.88 9.51 -15.02
N GLN A 61 -2.92 9.80 -15.83
CA GLN A 61 -4.23 10.27 -15.35
C GLN A 61 -4.12 11.55 -14.49
N ASN A 62 -4.49 11.48 -13.21
CA ASN A 62 -4.44 12.59 -12.26
C ASN A 62 -3.14 12.58 -11.43
N MET A 63 -2.23 11.63 -11.67
CA MET A 63 -0.97 11.57 -10.94
C MET A 63 -0.06 12.73 -11.37
N PRO A 64 0.49 13.53 -10.44
CA PRO A 64 1.42 14.60 -10.80
C PRO A 64 2.72 14.02 -11.37
N LYS A 65 3.38 14.81 -12.20
CA LYS A 65 4.70 14.48 -12.75
C LYS A 65 5.77 14.85 -11.73
N PHE A 66 6.67 13.91 -11.43
CA PHE A 66 7.81 14.13 -10.55
C PHE A 66 9.08 14.29 -11.38
N SER A 67 9.41 15.55 -11.69
CA SER A 67 10.65 15.88 -12.42
C SER A 67 11.90 15.55 -11.61
N ASP A 68 13.05 15.43 -12.26
CA ASP A 68 14.34 15.16 -11.60
C ASP A 68 14.80 16.30 -10.66
N ARG A 69 14.15 17.47 -10.73
CA ARG A 69 14.36 18.56 -9.76
C ARG A 69 13.55 18.39 -8.47
N GLN A 70 12.47 17.63 -8.52
CA GLN A 70 11.61 17.37 -7.37
C GLN A 70 11.96 16.05 -6.68
N LEU A 71 12.23 15.01 -7.47
CA LEU A 71 12.73 13.72 -7.00
C LEU A 71 13.89 13.31 -7.90
N SER A 72 15.09 13.21 -7.35
CA SER A 72 16.27 12.78 -8.10
C SER A 72 16.10 11.33 -8.61
N PRO A 73 16.87 10.93 -9.64
CA PRO A 73 16.87 9.54 -10.10
C PRO A 73 17.17 8.53 -8.99
N GLU A 74 18.02 8.88 -8.04
CA GLU A 74 18.36 8.05 -6.88
C GLU A 74 17.17 7.92 -5.92
N GLU A 75 16.51 9.03 -5.61
CA GLU A 75 15.32 9.06 -4.74
C GLU A 75 14.17 8.26 -5.35
N LYS A 76 13.98 8.35 -6.68
CA LYS A 76 13.01 7.53 -7.41
C LYS A 76 13.30 6.03 -7.27
N LYS A 77 14.56 5.62 -7.37
CA LYS A 77 14.96 4.22 -7.19
C LYS A 77 14.72 3.73 -5.77
N ASP A 78 14.96 4.57 -4.76
CA ASP A 78 14.67 4.24 -3.37
C ASP A 78 13.17 4.09 -3.11
N ILE A 79 12.34 4.97 -3.69
CA ILE A 79 10.88 4.84 -3.65
C ILE A 79 10.45 3.49 -4.27
N ILE A 80 11.02 3.13 -5.41
CA ILE A 80 10.74 1.84 -6.06
C ILE A 80 11.17 0.67 -5.15
N ALA A 81 12.34 0.76 -4.51
CA ALA A 81 12.80 -0.25 -3.56
C ALA A 81 11.80 -0.43 -2.41
N TYR A 82 11.28 0.68 -1.86
CA TYR A 82 10.24 0.64 -0.82
C TYR A 82 8.91 0.05 -1.31
N VAL A 83 8.45 0.41 -2.51
CA VAL A 83 7.21 -0.15 -3.07
C VAL A 83 7.34 -1.65 -3.27
N ARG A 84 8.48 -2.12 -3.82
CA ARG A 84 8.75 -3.54 -4.01
C ARG A 84 8.89 -4.29 -2.69
N SER A 85 9.58 -3.71 -1.70
CA SER A 85 9.67 -4.32 -0.37
C SER A 85 8.30 -4.41 0.29
N SER A 86 7.48 -3.36 0.18
CA SER A 86 6.13 -3.33 0.77
C SER A 86 5.20 -4.37 0.14
N ALA A 87 5.30 -4.59 -1.18
CA ALA A 87 4.52 -5.60 -1.89
C ALA A 87 4.96 -7.04 -1.58
N GLN A 88 6.25 -7.26 -1.31
CA GLN A 88 6.84 -8.58 -1.11
C GLN A 88 6.94 -9.01 0.36
N THR A 89 6.91 -8.06 1.29
CA THR A 89 7.01 -8.37 2.71
C THR A 89 5.74 -9.07 3.18
N MET A 90 5.90 -10.24 3.79
CA MET A 90 4.79 -10.93 4.43
C MET A 90 4.26 -10.12 5.61
N ASN A 91 2.94 -10.07 5.78
CA ASN A 91 2.32 -9.33 6.88
C ASN A 91 2.74 -9.92 8.23
N PRO A 92 3.49 -9.17 9.07
CA PRO A 92 3.81 -9.64 10.41
C PRO A 92 2.53 -9.66 11.25
N GLY A 93 2.19 -10.81 11.83
CA GLY A 93 1.02 -10.94 12.71
C GLY A 93 -0.22 -11.59 12.08
N GLY A 94 -0.13 -12.13 10.86
CA GLY A 94 -1.18 -12.94 10.26
C GLY A 94 -1.79 -12.32 9.01
N TYR A 95 -3.10 -12.49 8.82
CA TYR A 95 -3.77 -12.05 7.60
C TYR A 95 -3.94 -10.52 7.56
N GLY A 96 -3.36 -9.84 6.57
CA GLY A 96 -3.32 -8.37 6.50
C GLY A 96 -4.63 -7.68 6.08
N LEU A 97 -5.74 -8.40 5.91
CA LEU A 97 -7.08 -7.86 5.60
C LEU A 97 -7.10 -6.82 4.45
N GLY A 98 -6.28 -7.07 3.42
CA GLY A 98 -6.15 -6.19 2.26
C GLY A 98 -5.18 -5.01 2.41
N GLY A 99 -4.63 -4.76 3.60
CA GLY A 99 -3.59 -3.74 3.84
C GLY A 99 -4.11 -2.30 3.79
N PHE A 100 -5.42 -2.08 3.87
CA PHE A 100 -6.04 -0.75 3.89
C PHE A 100 -6.12 -0.13 5.30
N GLY A 101 -5.81 -0.91 6.35
CA GLY A 101 -5.81 -0.47 7.74
C GLY A 101 -7.17 -0.64 8.44
N PRO A 102 -7.64 0.36 9.21
CA PRO A 102 -8.65 0.17 10.25
C PRO A 102 -10.05 -0.20 9.75
N ALA A 103 -10.39 0.13 8.50
CA ALA A 103 -11.72 -0.15 7.96
C ALA A 103 -12.00 -1.67 7.79
N PRO A 104 -11.22 -2.44 7.02
CA PRO A 104 -11.41 -3.88 6.93
C PRO A 104 -11.12 -4.61 8.26
N GLU A 105 -10.18 -4.11 9.07
CA GLU A 105 -9.90 -4.61 10.42
C GLU A 105 -11.13 -4.50 11.33
N GLY A 106 -11.76 -3.32 11.37
CA GLY A 106 -12.98 -3.09 12.14
C GLY A 106 -14.11 -4.02 11.69
N MET A 107 -14.35 -4.10 10.38
CA MET A 107 -15.37 -5.01 9.84
C MET A 107 -15.12 -6.47 10.23
N ALA A 108 -13.86 -6.93 10.18
CA ALA A 108 -13.51 -8.28 10.62
C ALA A 108 -13.78 -8.49 12.12
N VAL A 109 -13.43 -7.51 12.97
CA VAL A 109 -13.72 -7.58 14.42
C VAL A 109 -15.22 -7.62 14.68
N PHE A 110 -16.03 -6.84 13.98
CA PHE A 110 -17.49 -6.85 14.17
C PHE A 110 -18.13 -8.14 13.66
N ILE A 111 -17.77 -8.62 12.47
CA ILE A 111 -18.45 -9.80 11.89
C ILE A 111 -17.92 -11.09 12.52
N ILE A 112 -16.62 -11.21 12.73
CA ILE A 112 -16.01 -12.45 13.24
C ILE A 112 -15.95 -12.40 14.76
N GLY A 113 -15.38 -11.34 15.31
CA GLY A 113 -15.16 -11.20 16.76
C GLY A 113 -16.48 -11.10 17.53
N MET A 114 -17.38 -10.20 17.13
CA MET A 114 -18.66 -10.02 17.85
C MET A 114 -19.57 -11.23 17.71
N VAL A 115 -19.65 -11.85 16.51
CA VAL A 115 -20.48 -13.06 16.32
C VAL A 115 -19.95 -14.21 17.16
N ALA A 116 -18.62 -14.41 17.22
CA ALA A 116 -18.02 -15.41 18.09
C ALA A 116 -18.32 -15.13 19.57
N ALA A 117 -18.18 -13.87 20.01
CA ALA A 117 -18.47 -13.48 21.39
C ALA A 117 -19.95 -13.69 21.77
N ILE A 118 -20.88 -13.29 20.91
CA ILE A 118 -22.32 -13.51 21.10
C ILE A 118 -22.62 -15.02 21.13
N GLY A 119 -22.05 -15.80 20.21
CA GLY A 119 -22.22 -17.25 20.18
C GLY A 119 -21.76 -17.93 21.48
N VAL A 120 -20.60 -17.52 22.00
CA VAL A 120 -20.09 -18.01 23.29
C VAL A 120 -21.00 -17.57 24.45
N ALA A 121 -21.47 -16.32 24.46
CA ALA A 121 -22.37 -15.83 25.51
C ALA A 121 -23.70 -16.59 25.53
N LEU A 122 -24.32 -16.83 24.37
CA LEU A 122 -25.54 -17.62 24.24
C LEU A 122 -25.33 -19.08 24.66
N TRP A 123 -24.19 -19.67 24.30
CA TRP A 123 -23.84 -21.03 24.73
C TRP A 123 -23.71 -21.15 26.25
N ILE A 124 -23.03 -20.20 26.89
CA ILE A 124 -22.88 -20.17 28.35
C ILE A 124 -24.25 -19.98 29.00
N GLY A 125 -25.03 -19.01 28.51
CA GLY A 125 -26.37 -18.73 29.04
C GLY A 125 -27.35 -19.90 28.89
N ALA A 126 -27.26 -20.69 27.81
CA ALA A 126 -28.10 -21.87 27.61
C ALA A 126 -27.71 -23.08 28.49
N ARG A 127 -26.57 -23.03 29.18
CA ARG A 127 -26.06 -24.08 30.07
C ARG A 127 -26.10 -23.71 31.56
N ALA A 128 -26.53 -22.47 31.88
CA ALA A 128 -26.80 -22.01 33.23
C ALA A 128 -28.26 -22.34 33.61
#